data_AF-A0A4R5HDH2-F1
#
_entry.id   AF-A0A4R5HDH2-F1
#
_cell.length_a   1.000
_cell.length_b   1.000
_cell.length_c   1.000
_cell.angle_alpha   90.00
_cell.angle_beta   90.00
_cell.angle_gamma   90.00
#
_symmetry.space_group_name_H-M   'P 1'
#
loop_
_entity.id
_entity.type
_entity.pdbx_description
1 polymer ?
#
loop_
_entity_poly.entity_id
_entity_poly.type
_entity_poly.pdbx_seq_one_letter_code
_entity_poly.pdbx_strand_id
1 'polypeptide(L)'
;MANELVNPQIINSIQAVQQATLTGDIIKHSGAGKAYQSVSQTAAIAIQDAADQLRHMGTIGTTATGVAISQLLATGNVKECTEVLQQLQDMMTNSTSNFKTIGENASSILKEFPTGD
;
A
#
# COMPACT_ATOMS: atom_id res chain seq x y z
N MET A 1 47.44 -41.30 -14.62
CA MET A 1 46.37 -40.35 -14.32
C MET A 1 46.49 -39.20 -15.31
N ALA A 2 45.74 -39.23 -16.39
CA ALA A 2 45.73 -38.14 -17.36
C ALA A 2 44.91 -37.00 -16.76
N ASN A 3 45.58 -35.88 -16.47
CA ASN A 3 44.91 -34.64 -16.13
C ASN A 3 44.23 -34.14 -17.41
N GLU A 4 42.95 -34.50 -17.63
CA GLU A 4 42.14 -33.93 -18.69
C GLU A 4 42.02 -32.43 -18.43
N LEU A 5 42.88 -31.65 -19.09
CA LEU A 5 42.74 -30.21 -19.18
C LEU A 5 41.38 -29.94 -19.85
N VAL A 6 40.41 -29.52 -19.04
CA VAL A 6 39.07 -29.12 -19.49
C VAL A 6 39.21 -28.16 -20.67
N ASN A 7 38.40 -28.38 -21.72
CA ASN A 7 38.46 -27.60 -22.96
C ASN A 7 38.39 -26.08 -22.65
N PRO A 8 39.37 -25.27 -23.10
CA PRO A 8 39.41 -23.82 -22.84
C PRO A 8 38.15 -23.07 -23.28
N GLN A 9 37.47 -23.52 -24.34
CA GLN A 9 36.21 -22.92 -24.79
C GLN A 9 35.11 -23.10 -23.75
N ILE A 10 35.06 -24.27 -23.08
CA ILE A 10 34.09 -24.53 -22.00
C ILE A 10 34.38 -23.62 -20.80
N ILE A 11 35.66 -23.44 -20.43
CA ILE A 11 36.05 -22.55 -19.34
C ILE A 11 35.63 -21.10 -19.65
N ASN A 12 35.89 -20.63 -20.87
CA ASN A 12 35.52 -19.28 -21.29
C ASN A 12 34.01 -19.08 -21.31
N SER A 13 33.24 -20.08 -21.76
CA SER A 13 31.77 -20.02 -21.72
C SER A 13 31.23 -19.98 -20.30
N ILE A 14 31.80 -20.76 -19.37
CA ILE A 14 31.40 -20.75 -17.95
C ILE A 14 31.75 -19.40 -17.30
N GLN A 15 32.94 -18.84 -17.57
CA GLN A 15 33.30 -17.50 -17.09
C GLN A 15 32.37 -16.42 -17.65
N ALA A 16 32.03 -16.48 -18.94
CA ALA A 16 31.10 -15.53 -19.54
C ALA A 16 29.70 -15.62 -18.91
N VAL A 17 29.19 -16.82 -18.64
CA VAL A 17 27.91 -17.04 -17.94
C VAL A 17 27.98 -16.57 -16.49
N GLN A 18 29.07 -16.86 -15.78
CA GLN A 18 29.29 -16.41 -14.42
C GLN A 18 29.29 -14.88 -14.36
N GLN A 19 29.94 -14.22 -15.30
CA GLN A 19 29.99 -12.76 -15.39
C GLN A 19 28.65 -12.16 -15.84
N ALA A 20 27.90 -12.86 -16.69
CA ALA A 20 26.56 -12.44 -17.11
C ALA A 20 25.46 -12.77 -16.10
N THR A 21 25.74 -13.46 -14.98
CA THR A 21 24.71 -13.88 -14.01
C THR A 21 25.02 -13.47 -12.57
N LEU A 22 26.31 -13.30 -12.22
CA LEU A 22 26.78 -13.06 -10.86
C LEU A 22 27.52 -11.72 -10.70
N THR A 23 27.39 -10.81 -11.65
CA THR A 23 27.86 -9.44 -11.47
C THR A 23 27.05 -8.71 -10.41
N GLY A 24 27.71 -7.78 -9.71
CA GLY A 24 27.06 -6.93 -8.71
C GLY A 24 25.84 -6.18 -9.25
N ASP A 25 25.81 -5.88 -10.56
CA ASP A 25 24.71 -5.14 -11.18
C ASP A 25 23.42 -5.97 -11.31
N ILE A 26 23.51 -7.28 -11.60
CA ILE A 26 22.33 -8.17 -11.61
C ILE A 26 21.78 -8.36 -10.20
N ILE A 27 22.67 -8.47 -9.20
CA ILE A 27 22.26 -8.56 -7.80
C ILE A 27 21.56 -7.27 -7.36
N LYS A 28 22.08 -6.11 -7.77
CA LYS A 28 21.45 -4.80 -7.51
C LYS A 28 20.09 -4.68 -8.22
N HIS A 29 20.01 -5.00 -9.51
CA HIS A 29 18.75 -4.92 -10.27
C HIS A 29 17.70 -5.90 -9.73
N SER A 30 18.09 -7.14 -9.43
CA SER A 30 17.20 -8.14 -8.82
C SER A 30 16.76 -7.70 -7.42
N GLY A 31 17.67 -7.16 -6.62
CA GLY A 31 17.38 -6.60 -5.30
C GLY A 31 16.41 -5.42 -5.38
N ALA A 32 16.65 -4.47 -6.29
CA ALA A 32 15.79 -3.33 -6.54
C ALA A 32 14.40 -3.77 -7.01
N GLY A 33 14.30 -4.73 -7.94
CA GLY A 33 13.02 -5.27 -8.39
C GLY A 33 12.22 -5.97 -7.28
N LYS A 34 12.89 -6.74 -6.42
CA LYS A 34 12.24 -7.36 -5.24
C LYS A 34 11.79 -6.32 -4.22
N ALA A 35 12.63 -5.30 -3.98
CA ALA A 35 12.29 -4.22 -3.07
C ALA A 35 11.10 -3.40 -3.62
N TYR A 36 11.09 -3.09 -4.92
CA TYR A 36 9.97 -2.44 -5.59
C TYR A 36 8.68 -3.26 -5.48
N GLN A 37 8.75 -4.57 -5.70
CA GLN A 37 7.60 -5.47 -5.51
C GLN A 37 7.10 -5.42 -4.06
N SER A 38 7.99 -5.48 -3.07
CA SER A 38 7.64 -5.42 -1.65
C SER A 38 6.99 -4.08 -1.28
N VAL A 39 7.53 -2.97 -1.77
CA VAL A 39 6.97 -1.64 -1.53
C VAL A 39 5.63 -1.47 -2.22
N SER A 40 5.49 -1.98 -3.44
CA SER A 40 4.21 -1.99 -4.17
C SER A 40 3.14 -2.77 -3.42
N GLN A 41 3.51 -3.92 -2.85
CA GLN A 41 2.59 -4.73 -2.06
C GLN A 41 2.17 -4.00 -0.77
N THR A 42 3.13 -3.42 -0.04
CA THR A 42 2.83 -2.65 1.18
C THR A 42 1.94 -1.44 0.88
N ALA A 43 2.21 -0.73 -0.21
CA ALA A 43 1.38 0.39 -0.67
C ALA A 43 -0.04 -0.06 -1.01
N ALA A 44 -0.19 -1.20 -1.69
CA ALA A 44 -1.50 -1.78 -1.98
C ALA A 44 -2.26 -2.18 -0.70
N ILE A 45 -1.58 -2.80 0.27
CA ILE A 45 -2.18 -3.14 1.58
C ILE A 45 -2.64 -1.88 2.31
N ALA A 46 -1.81 -0.83 2.36
CA ALA A 46 -2.18 0.42 3.02
C ALA A 46 -3.43 1.06 2.39
N ILE A 47 -3.56 1.02 1.06
CA ILE A 47 -4.77 1.50 0.36
C ILE A 47 -5.99 0.64 0.70
N GLN A 48 -5.82 -0.69 0.76
CA GLN A 48 -6.90 -1.61 1.13
C GLN A 48 -7.38 -1.37 2.56
N ASP A 49 -6.45 -1.27 3.51
CA ASP A 49 -6.75 -0.96 4.92
C ASP A 49 -7.48 0.38 5.05
N ALA A 50 -7.04 1.40 4.31
CA ALA A 50 -7.68 2.71 4.30
C ALA A 50 -9.10 2.66 3.71
N ALA A 51 -9.32 1.88 2.65
CA ALA A 51 -10.65 1.66 2.09
C ALA A 51 -11.57 0.93 3.08
N ASP A 52 -11.04 -0.08 3.78
CA ASP A 52 -11.78 -0.80 4.82
C ASP A 52 -12.12 0.08 6.02
N GLN A 53 -11.20 0.93 6.46
CA GLN A 53 -11.47 1.95 7.49
C GLN A 53 -12.60 2.88 7.06
N LEU A 54 -12.57 3.41 5.82
CA LEU A 54 -13.63 4.26 5.30
C LEU A 54 -15.00 3.54 5.30
N ARG A 55 -15.03 2.26 4.90
CA ARG A 55 -16.24 1.43 4.92
C ARG A 55 -16.74 1.19 6.35
N HIS A 56 -15.86 0.94 7.31
CA HIS A 56 -16.21 0.80 8.72
C HIS A 56 -16.77 2.11 9.29
N MET A 57 -16.14 3.24 9.02
CA MET A 57 -16.64 4.55 9.42
C MET A 57 -17.99 4.87 8.76
N GLY A 58 -18.19 4.49 7.49
CA GLY A 58 -19.48 4.52 6.79
C GLY A 58 -20.58 3.80 7.57
N THR A 59 -20.31 2.57 7.95
CA THR A 59 -21.26 1.72 8.70
C THR A 59 -21.61 2.32 10.07
N ILE A 60 -20.59 2.76 10.81
CA ILE A 60 -20.77 3.40 12.13
C ILE A 60 -21.57 4.70 11.97
N GLY A 61 -21.18 5.54 11.00
CA GLY A 61 -21.81 6.81 10.71
C GLY A 61 -23.29 6.67 10.38
N THR A 62 -23.66 5.79 9.45
CA THR A 62 -25.07 5.54 9.10
C THR A 62 -25.87 4.99 10.28
N THR A 63 -25.28 4.08 11.06
CA THR A 63 -25.96 3.51 12.24
C THR A 63 -26.20 4.57 13.31
N ALA A 64 -25.19 5.37 13.63
CA ALA A 64 -25.29 6.44 14.61
C ALA A 64 -26.26 7.55 14.16
N THR A 65 -26.25 7.91 12.88
CA THR A 65 -27.22 8.85 12.29
C THR A 65 -28.66 8.34 12.45
N GLY A 66 -28.91 7.06 12.18
CA GLY A 66 -30.23 6.45 12.38
C GLY A 66 -30.71 6.52 13.84
N VAL A 67 -29.81 6.27 14.80
CA VAL A 67 -30.10 6.39 16.24
C VAL A 67 -30.37 7.85 16.63
N ALA A 68 -29.55 8.80 16.16
CA ALA A 68 -29.72 10.22 16.44
C ALA A 68 -31.07 10.75 15.93
N ILE A 69 -31.47 10.36 14.71
CA ILE A 69 -32.78 10.72 14.16
C ILE A 69 -33.92 10.08 14.96
N SER A 70 -33.78 8.81 15.36
CA SER A 70 -34.79 8.14 16.18
C SER A 70 -34.96 8.83 17.53
N GLN A 71 -33.86 9.24 18.17
CA GLN A 71 -33.89 9.97 19.44
C GLN A 71 -34.48 11.37 19.28
N LEU A 72 -34.18 12.05 18.16
CA LEU A 72 -34.78 13.33 17.83
C LEU A 72 -36.30 13.23 17.73
N LEU A 73 -36.81 12.23 17.01
CA LEU A 73 -38.25 12.00 16.86
C LEU A 73 -38.92 11.64 18.19
N ALA A 74 -38.24 10.89 19.05
CA ALA A 74 -38.77 10.44 20.34
C ALA A 74 -38.79 11.54 21.42
N THR A 75 -37.77 12.40 21.44
CA THR A 75 -37.57 13.38 22.53
C THR A 75 -37.84 14.82 22.14
N GLY A 76 -37.80 15.15 20.86
CA GLY A 76 -37.82 16.52 20.38
C GLY A 76 -36.56 17.32 20.74
N ASN A 77 -35.49 16.71 21.25
CA ASN A 77 -34.24 17.39 21.58
C ASN A 77 -33.44 17.70 20.31
N VAL A 78 -33.85 18.74 19.60
CA VAL A 78 -33.26 19.18 18.33
C VAL A 78 -31.78 19.53 18.48
N LYS A 79 -31.41 20.22 19.55
CA LYS A 79 -30.06 20.77 19.71
C LYS A 79 -29.00 19.66 19.79
N GLU A 80 -29.14 18.75 20.76
CA GLU A 80 -28.15 17.68 20.96
C GLU A 80 -28.08 16.73 19.76
N CYS A 81 -29.23 16.39 19.16
CA CYS A 81 -29.24 15.51 18.00
C CYS A 81 -28.56 16.16 16.79
N THR A 82 -28.76 17.46 16.56
CA THR A 82 -28.11 18.19 15.46
C THR A 82 -26.61 18.30 15.66
N GLU A 83 -26.14 18.51 16.90
CA GLU A 83 -24.71 18.52 17.23
C GLU A 83 -24.05 17.16 16.95
N VAL A 84 -24.70 16.05 17.33
CA VAL A 84 -24.21 14.70 17.04
C VAL A 84 -24.17 14.44 15.53
N LEU A 85 -25.22 14.81 14.80
CA LEU A 85 -25.26 14.65 13.34
C LEU A 85 -24.14 15.43 12.65
N GLN A 86 -23.82 16.64 13.13
CA GLN A 86 -22.68 17.40 12.61
C GLN A 86 -21.35 16.67 12.86
N GLN A 87 -21.12 16.15 14.07
CA GLN A 87 -19.90 15.39 14.36
C GLN A 87 -19.78 14.12 13.50
N LEU A 88 -20.89 13.45 13.21
CA LEU A 88 -20.90 12.28 12.32
C LEU A 88 -20.56 12.67 10.87
N GLN A 89 -21.03 13.82 10.40
CA GLN A 89 -20.65 14.36 9.09
C GLN A 89 -19.17 14.73 9.02
N ASP A 90 -18.63 15.34 10.07
CA ASP A 90 -17.21 15.69 10.16
C ASP A 90 -16.34 14.43 10.20
N MET A 91 -16.75 13.41 10.96
CA MET A 91 -16.09 12.09 10.98
C MET A 91 -16.02 11.47 9.58
N MET A 92 -17.10 11.53 8.81
CA MET A 92 -17.14 10.99 7.44
C MET A 92 -16.20 11.76 6.50
N THR A 93 -16.21 13.07 6.63
CA THR A 93 -15.37 13.98 5.84
C THR A 93 -13.89 13.71 6.12
N ASN A 94 -13.52 13.61 7.39
CA ASN A 94 -12.16 13.27 7.83
C ASN A 94 -11.73 11.88 7.34
N SER A 95 -12.63 10.89 7.39
CA SER A 95 -12.34 9.54 6.91
C SER A 95 -12.07 9.51 5.40
N THR A 96 -12.85 10.28 4.62
CA THR A 96 -12.65 10.42 3.18
C THR A 96 -11.33 11.13 2.86
N SER A 97 -11.02 12.19 3.62
CA SER A 97 -9.74 12.90 3.49
C SER A 97 -8.56 11.99 3.80
N ASN A 98 -8.63 11.20 4.87
CA ASN A 98 -7.58 10.25 5.25
C ASN A 98 -7.36 9.19 4.16
N PHE A 99 -8.43 8.62 3.61
CA PHE A 99 -8.33 7.66 2.50
C PHE A 99 -7.61 8.27 1.29
N LYS A 100 -7.96 9.50 0.92
CA LYS A 100 -7.30 10.23 -0.16
C LYS A 100 -5.81 10.44 0.13
N THR A 101 -5.47 10.95 1.31
CA THR A 101 -4.07 11.19 1.71
C THR A 101 -3.25 9.91 1.70
N ILE A 102 -3.79 8.79 2.19
CA ILE A 102 -3.10 7.49 2.14
C ILE A 102 -2.88 7.06 0.69
N GLY A 103 -3.88 7.19 -0.19
CA GLY A 103 -3.75 6.88 -1.61
C GLY A 103 -2.69 7.74 -2.32
N GLU A 104 -2.64 9.04 -2.02
CA GLU A 104 -1.62 9.96 -2.56
C GLU A 104 -0.22 9.59 -2.08
N ASN A 105 -0.05 9.33 -0.78
CA ASN A 105 1.22 8.92 -0.19
C ASN A 105 1.72 7.59 -0.77
N ALA A 106 0.83 6.59 -0.89
CA ALA A 106 1.15 5.30 -1.50
C ALA A 106 1.58 5.45 -2.96
N SER A 107 0.92 6.34 -3.73
CA SER A 107 1.32 6.66 -5.09
C SER A 107 2.68 7.35 -5.17
N SER A 108 2.98 8.26 -4.23
CA SER A 108 4.27 8.97 -4.18
C SER A 108 5.42 7.99 -3.91
N ILE A 109 5.25 7.13 -2.90
CA ILE A 109 6.25 6.13 -2.52
C ILE A 109 6.59 5.22 -3.72
N LEU A 110 5.60 4.83 -4.51
CA LEU A 110 5.81 4.01 -5.72
C LEU A 110 6.58 4.73 -6.83
N LYS A 111 6.38 6.05 -6.99
CA LYS A 111 7.08 6.87 -7.99
C LYS A 111 8.51 7.21 -7.60
N GLU A 112 8.74 7.35 -6.30
CA GLU A 112 10.05 7.71 -5.72
C GLU A 112 10.96 6.48 -5.53
N PHE A 113 10.43 5.26 -5.64
CA PHE A 113 11.23 4.07 -5.41
C PHE A 113 12.21 3.80 -6.57
N PRO A 114 13.52 3.70 -6.31
CA PRO A 114 14.52 3.54 -7.36
C PRO A 114 14.41 2.19 -8.06
N THR A 115 14.44 2.20 -9.40
CA THR A 115 14.33 1.02 -10.26
C THR A 115 15.65 0.26 -10.45
N GLY A 116 16.73 0.68 -9.79
CA GLY A 116 18.01 -0.01 -9.79
C GLY A 116 18.99 0.40 -10.89
N ASP A 117 18.75 1.55 -11.54
CA ASP A 117 19.68 2.19 -12.48
C ASP A 117 20.98 2.71 -11.81
#